data_AF-A0A6I9YZN3-F1
#
_entry.id   AF-A0A6I9YZN3-F1
#
_cell.length_a   1.000
_cell.length_b   1.000
_cell.length_c   1.000
_cell.angle_alpha   90.00
_cell.angle_beta   90.00
_cell.angle_gamma   90.00
#
_symmetry.space_group_name_H-M   'P 1'
#
loop_
_entity.id
_entity.type
_entity.pdbx_description
1 polymer ?
#
loop_
_entity_poly.entity_id
_entity_poly.type
_entity_poly.pdbx_seq_one_letter_code
_entity_poly.pdbx_strand_id
1 'polypeptide(L)'
;MKPDSGAVSFVLLVDKEFSIKIGKKETETKYGLRIDNLSRSLILKCNSYRHALWWGQGIEEFVQKNGKNFLKHHRFGSYAAIQENTLAK
;
A
#
# COMPACT_ATOMS: atom_id res chain seq x y z
N MET A 1 -8.57 -11.00 -6.51
CA MET A 1 -9.28 -12.28 -6.35
C MET A 1 -10.01 -12.56 -7.64
N LYS A 2 -9.81 -13.73 -8.24
CA LYS A 2 -10.53 -14.10 -9.46
C LYS A 2 -12.00 -14.40 -9.09
N PRO A 3 -13.00 -13.76 -9.73
CA PRO A 3 -14.41 -13.90 -9.32
C PRO A 3 -14.94 -15.33 -9.42
N ASP A 4 -14.43 -16.11 -10.37
CA ASP A 4 -14.84 -17.48 -10.67
C ASP A 4 -14.33 -18.51 -9.65
N SER A 5 -13.11 -18.31 -9.15
CA SER A 5 -12.36 -19.31 -8.38
C SER A 5 -12.03 -18.86 -6.97
N GLY A 6 -12.25 -17.59 -6.62
CA GLY A 6 -11.83 -17.02 -5.34
C GLY A 6 -10.31 -16.93 -5.18
N ALA A 7 -9.53 -17.30 -6.20
CA ALA A 7 -8.08 -17.34 -6.10
C ALA A 7 -7.49 -15.92 -5.96
N VAL A 8 -6.60 -15.73 -4.99
CA VAL A 8 -5.84 -14.48 -4.85
C VAL A 8 -4.77 -14.44 -5.95
N SER A 9 -4.85 -13.43 -6.81
CA SER A 9 -3.94 -13.26 -7.95
C SER A 9 -2.65 -12.52 -7.58
N PHE A 10 -2.68 -11.70 -6.53
CA PHE A 10 -1.57 -10.86 -6.15
C PHE A 10 -1.70 -10.41 -4.68
N VAL A 11 -0.55 -10.28 -4.01
CA VAL A 11 -0.42 -9.70 -2.67
C VAL A 11 0.68 -8.65 -2.73
N LEU A 12 0.40 -7.45 -2.22
CA LEU A 12 1.38 -6.40 -2.00
C LEU A 12 1.48 -6.13 -0.51
N LEU A 13 2.69 -6.12 0.02
CA LEU A 13 2.93 -5.75 1.42
C LEU A 13 3.17 -4.24 1.53
N VAL A 14 2.78 -3.66 2.66
CA VAL A 14 3.10 -2.28 3.02
C VAL A 14 4.45 -2.28 3.75
N ASP A 15 5.32 -1.35 3.37
CA ASP A 15 6.58 -1.10 4.04
C ASP A 15 6.90 0.41 4.09
N LYS A 16 8.09 0.75 4.56
CA LYS A 16 8.54 2.13 4.76
C LYS A 16 8.63 2.97 3.49
N GLU A 17 8.76 2.35 2.31
CA GLU A 17 8.77 3.03 1.01
C GLU A 17 7.41 2.97 0.33
N PHE A 18 6.36 2.63 1.08
CA PHE A 18 5.00 2.65 0.56
C PHE A 18 4.66 4.03 0.01
N SER A 19 4.32 4.09 -1.26
CA SER A 19 3.89 5.33 -1.89
C SER A 19 2.80 5.08 -2.93
N ILE A 20 1.98 6.11 -3.12
CA ILE A 20 0.90 6.11 -4.09
C ILE A 20 1.12 7.25 -5.07
N LYS A 21 1.04 6.93 -6.37
CA LYS A 21 1.15 7.89 -7.46
C LYS A 21 -0.02 7.74 -8.42
N ILE A 22 -0.55 8.86 -8.91
CA ILE A 22 -1.76 8.88 -9.73
C ILE A 22 -1.51 9.63 -11.03
N GLY A 23 -2.08 9.12 -12.12
CA GLY A 23 -2.15 9.81 -13.40
C GLY A 23 -1.17 9.30 -14.45
N LYS A 24 -1.37 9.72 -15.69
CA LYS A 24 -0.68 9.18 -16.87
C LYS A 24 0.85 9.32 -16.80
N LYS A 25 1.35 10.45 -16.28
CA LYS A 25 2.79 10.70 -16.18
C LYS A 25 3.49 9.69 -15.27
N GLU A 26 2.88 9.37 -14.13
CA GLU A 26 3.47 8.50 -13.11
C GLU A 26 3.26 7.01 -13.38
N THR A 27 2.24 6.67 -14.16
CA THR A 27 1.74 5.29 -14.31
C THR A 27 1.73 4.77 -15.75
N GLU A 28 2.08 5.63 -16.71
CA GLU A 28 1.98 5.39 -18.15
C GLU A 28 0.56 4.96 -18.61
N THR A 29 -0.45 5.15 -17.75
CA THR A 29 -1.84 4.73 -17.97
C THR A 29 -2.80 5.91 -17.75
N LYS A 30 -3.75 6.12 -18.67
CA LYS A 30 -4.64 7.29 -18.72
C LYS A 30 -5.30 7.63 -17.36
N TYR A 31 -5.71 6.61 -16.59
CA TYR A 31 -6.25 6.72 -15.23
C TYR A 31 -5.58 5.70 -14.29
N GLY A 32 -4.25 5.61 -14.37
CA GLY A 32 -3.50 4.69 -13.54
C GLY A 32 -3.32 5.19 -12.10
N LEU A 33 -3.31 4.24 -11.18
CA LEU A 33 -2.91 4.37 -9.79
C LEU A 33 -1.76 3.39 -9.56
N ARG A 34 -0.57 3.90 -9.23
CA ARG A 34 0.62 3.10 -8.94
C ARG A 34 0.86 3.08 -7.44
N ILE A 35 1.06 1.88 -6.91
CA ILE A 35 1.44 1.63 -5.53
C ILE A 35 2.82 1.01 -5.55
N ASP A 36 3.77 1.66 -4.89
CA ASP A 36 5.15 1.19 -4.77
C ASP A 36 5.44 0.76 -3.34
N ASN A 37 6.36 -0.19 -3.19
CA ASN A 37 7.02 -0.54 -1.94
C ASN A 37 8.51 -0.84 -2.24
N LEU A 38 9.31 -1.28 -1.27
CA LEU A 38 10.75 -1.53 -1.46
C LEU A 38 11.08 -2.52 -2.59
N SER A 39 10.18 -3.46 -2.87
CA SER A 39 10.46 -4.61 -3.73
C SER A 39 9.67 -4.63 -5.02
N ARG A 40 8.50 -3.97 -5.07
CA ARG A 40 7.53 -4.12 -6.16
C ARG A 40 6.72 -2.85 -6.40
N SER A 41 6.25 -2.75 -7.63
CA SER A 41 5.27 -1.76 -8.09
C SER A 41 4.01 -2.47 -8.57
N LEU A 42 2.84 -2.00 -8.17
CA LEU A 42 1.54 -2.44 -8.68
C LEU A 42 0.84 -1.27 -9.36
N ILE A 43 0.40 -1.46 -10.61
CA ILE A 43 -0.40 -0.47 -11.33
C ILE A 43 -1.83 -0.96 -11.44
N LEU A 44 -2.77 -0.20 -10.88
CA LEU A 44 -4.20 -0.37 -11.02
C LEU A 44 -4.71 0.52 -12.15
N LYS A 45 -5.40 -0.07 -13.12
CA LYS A 45 -6.06 0.66 -14.21
C LYS A 45 -7.50 0.97 -13.79
N CYS A 46 -7.83 2.24 -13.63
CA CYS A 46 -9.17 2.67 -13.27
C CYS A 46 -9.99 3.08 -14.50
N ASN A 47 -11.32 3.03 -14.37
CA ASN A 47 -12.24 3.43 -15.44
C ASN A 47 -12.34 4.96 -15.61
N SER A 48 -11.95 5.73 -14.59
CA SER A 48 -11.97 7.19 -14.61
C SER A 48 -10.90 7.77 -13.69
N TYR A 49 -10.53 9.03 -13.90
CA TYR A 49 -9.61 9.75 -13.02
C TYR A 49 -10.17 9.87 -11.59
N ARG A 50 -11.48 10.09 -11.45
CA ARG A 50 -12.15 10.15 -10.14
C ARG A 50 -12.04 8.82 -9.39
N HIS A 51 -12.19 7.67 -10.07
CA HIS A 51 -11.96 6.38 -9.44
C HIS A 51 -10.51 6.19 -8.99
N ALA A 52 -9.53 6.65 -9.77
CA ALA A 52 -8.12 6.59 -9.36
C ALA A 52 -7.86 7.42 -8.09
N LEU A 53 -8.44 8.63 -8.00
CA LEU A 53 -8.37 9.46 -6.80
C LEU A 53 -9.05 8.81 -5.60
N TRP A 54 -10.27 8.30 -5.77
CA TRP A 54 -11.01 7.63 -4.70
C TRP A 54 -10.26 6.42 -4.15
N TRP A 55 -9.71 5.58 -5.02
CA TRP A 55 -8.90 4.45 -4.58
C TRP A 55 -7.60 4.89 -3.92
N GLY A 56 -6.90 5.87 -4.49
CA GLY A 56 -5.67 6.40 -3.91
C GLY A 56 -5.89 6.91 -2.48
N GLN A 57 -6.88 7.78 -2.30
CA GLN A 57 -7.22 8.34 -0.99
C GLN A 57 -7.66 7.25 0.00
N GLY A 58 -8.55 6.34 -0.42
CA GLY A 58 -9.06 5.29 0.47
C GLY A 58 -7.97 4.33 0.95
N ILE A 59 -7.03 3.96 0.06
CA ILE A 59 -5.89 3.11 0.42
C ILE A 59 -4.93 3.87 1.33
N GLU A 60 -4.61 5.12 1.01
CA GLU A 60 -3.73 5.96 1.83
C GLU A 60 -4.29 6.12 3.25
N GLU A 61 -5.57 6.49 3.38
CA GLU A 61 -6.24 6.63 4.69
C GLU A 61 -6.24 5.32 5.46
N PHE A 62 -6.51 4.19 4.80
CA PHE A 62 -6.49 2.88 5.44
C PHE A 62 -5.10 2.50 5.96
N VAL A 63 -4.06 2.71 5.15
CA VAL A 63 -2.67 2.39 5.51
C VAL A 63 -2.16 3.35 6.57
N GLN A 64 -2.49 4.64 6.49
CA GLN A 64 -2.16 5.60 7.53
C GLN A 64 -2.91 5.31 8.83
N LYS A 65 -4.12 4.76 8.79
CA LYS A 65 -4.85 4.42 10.04
C LYS A 65 -4.34 3.12 10.68
N ASN A 66 -4.11 2.08 9.87
CA ASN A 66 -3.91 0.72 10.37
C ASN A 66 -2.47 0.20 10.20
N GLY A 67 -1.68 0.84 9.33
CA GLY A 67 -0.36 0.36 8.89
C GLY A 67 0.82 1.22 9.35
N LYS A 68 0.62 2.24 10.21
CA LYS A 68 1.68 3.21 10.61
C LYS A 68 2.99 2.58 11.05
N ASN A 69 2.93 1.42 11.69
CA ASN A 69 4.15 0.72 12.12
C ASN A 69 4.99 0.27 10.93
N PHE A 70 4.39 -0.13 9.83
CA PHE A 70 5.15 -0.59 8.66
C PHE A 70 5.75 0.56 7.86
N LEU A 71 5.21 1.77 7.99
CA LEU A 71 5.65 2.97 7.26
C LEU A 71 6.91 3.63 7.82
N LYS A 72 7.47 3.13 8.92
CA LYS A 72 8.60 3.74 9.60
C LYS A 72 9.68 2.74 9.96
N HIS A 73 10.88 3.25 10.18
CA HIS A 73 11.96 2.50 10.77
C HIS A 73 11.73 2.26 12.27
N HIS A 74 12.00 1.05 12.73
CA HIS A 74 12.08 0.75 14.17
C HIS A 74 13.48 0.32 14.57
N ARG A 75 13.70 0.30 15.89
CA ARG A 75 14.96 -0.16 16.49
C ARG A 75 15.27 -1.58 16.02
N PHE A 76 16.54 -1.85 15.77
CA PHE A 76 17.06 -3.15 15.32
C PHE A 76 16.47 -3.67 14.00
N GLY A 77 15.89 -2.79 13.16
CA GLY A 77 15.27 -3.21 11.90
C GLY A 77 13.97 -3.99 12.08
N SER A 78 13.34 -3.90 13.26
CA SER A 78 12.03 -4.50 13.51
C SER A 78 10.92 -3.83 12.67
N TYR A 79 9.81 -4.55 12.49
CA TYR A 79 8.56 -4.04 11.93
C TYR A 79 7.50 -3.73 13.00
N ALA A 80 7.75 -4.16 14.24
CA ALA A 80 6.86 -3.94 15.37
C ALA A 80 7.22 -2.64 16.10
N ALA A 81 6.19 -1.91 16.52
CA ALA A 81 6.35 -0.78 17.42
C ALA A 81 6.94 -1.23 18.77
N ILE A 82 7.66 -0.30 19.41
CA ILE A 82 8.05 -0.46 20.81
C ILE A 82 6.79 -0.57 21.65
N GLN A 83 6.65 -1.66 22.39
CA GLN A 83 5.59 -1.82 23.36
C GLN A 83 6.16 -1.58 24.77
N GLU A 84 5.81 -0.44 25.35
CA GLU A 84 6.16 -0.10 26.73
C GLU A 84 5.39 -1.00 27.70
N ASN A 85 6.00 -1.33 28.85
CA ASN A 85 5.40 -2.15 29.91
C ASN A 85 5.00 -3.58 29.49
N THR A 86 5.61 -4.09 28.42
CA THR A 86 5.46 -5.50 28.04
C THR A 86 6.40 -6.34 28.89
N LEU A 87 5.88 -7.38 29.55
CA LEU A 87 6.71 -8.35 30.23
C LEU A 87 7.55 -9.08 29.17
N ALA A 88 8.84 -8.77 29.10
CA ALA A 88 9.79 -9.63 28.41
C ALA A 88 9.87 -10.94 29.22
N LYS A 89 9.48 -12.05 28.60
CA LYS A 89 9.76 -13.39 29.14
C LYS A 89 11.15 -13.82 28.72
#